data_AF-A0A7C5VPS9-F1
#
_entry.id   AF-A0A7C5VPS9-F1
#
_cell.length_a   1.000
_cell.length_b   1.000
_cell.length_c   1.000
_cell.angle_alpha   90.00
_cell.angle_beta   90.00
_cell.angle_gamma   90.00
#
_symmetry.space_group_name_H-M   'P 1'
#
loop_
_entity.id
_entity.type
_entity.pdbx_description
1 polymer ?
#
loop_
_entity_poly.entity_id
_entity_poly.type
_entity_poly.pdbx_seq_one_letter_code
_entity_poly.pdbx_strand_id
1 'polypeptide(L)'
;MAGPVPPWWRVYCEAGPDWAIDDFGKVLFELEKRPPNRQLLSPIIGSFLAGLLQASGGLGYLKISESPVIYTPFIMFRCDGDTGEFVVRQVGDAWVLRSGQRVVLYVLGLRAVILLRIIGPYLRGAKRAAYEVLVKYGYKLGGDGPREVARLHGLSLRSSTATLEGRGMKQIMFTGFRSRKREPIGPRIS
;
A
#
# COMPACT_ATOMS: atom_id res chain seq x y z
N MET A 1 -23.81 30.43 2.13
CA MET A 1 -23.02 29.93 3.26
C MET A 1 -22.16 28.78 2.76
N ALA A 2 -20.84 28.94 2.73
CA ALA A 2 -19.96 27.81 2.44
C ALA A 2 -20.02 26.83 3.62
N GLY A 3 -20.31 25.56 3.35
CA GLY A 3 -20.33 24.51 4.38
C GLY A 3 -18.94 24.34 5.03
N PRO A 4 -18.84 23.56 6.12
CA PRO A 4 -17.57 23.30 6.79
C PRO A 4 -16.54 22.72 5.80
N VAL A 5 -15.35 23.30 5.75
CA VAL A 5 -14.24 22.81 4.93
C VAL A 5 -13.88 21.39 5.40
N PRO A 6 -13.92 20.38 4.52
CA PRO A 6 -13.60 19.01 4.92
C PRO A 6 -12.14 18.89 5.39
N PRO A 7 -11.82 17.93 6.28
CA PRO A 7 -10.44 17.64 6.66
C PRO A 7 -9.52 17.45 5.43
N TRP A 8 -8.29 17.95 5.51
CA TRP A 8 -7.36 18.01 4.36
C TRP A 8 -7.15 16.68 3.66
N TRP A 9 -7.22 15.56 4.39
CA TRP A 9 -6.98 14.23 3.86
C TRP A 9 -8.18 13.67 3.09
N ARG A 10 -9.40 14.23 3.27
CA ARG A 10 -10.61 13.74 2.57
C ARG A 10 -10.54 13.92 1.06
N VAL A 11 -9.74 14.86 0.56
CA VAL A 11 -9.50 15.04 -0.89
C VAL A 11 -8.85 13.79 -1.53
N TYR A 12 -8.20 12.95 -0.73
CA TYR A 12 -7.60 11.69 -1.17
C TYR A 12 -8.57 10.50 -1.11
N CYS A 13 -9.81 10.73 -0.71
CA CYS A 13 -10.83 9.71 -0.54
C CYS A 13 -11.88 9.71 -1.66
N GLU A 14 -11.68 10.49 -2.73
CA GLU A 14 -12.60 10.47 -3.88
C GLU A 14 -12.67 9.06 -4.49
N ALA A 15 -13.83 8.42 -4.35
CA ALA A 15 -14.07 7.06 -4.82
C ALA A 15 -14.14 7.04 -6.35
N GLY A 16 -13.36 6.15 -6.97
CA GLY A 16 -13.51 5.86 -8.40
C GLY A 16 -14.76 4.99 -8.66
N PRO A 17 -15.19 4.87 -9.93
CA PRO A 17 -16.33 4.02 -10.29
C PRO A 17 -16.13 2.55 -9.90
N ASP A 18 -14.87 2.12 -9.81
CA ASP A 18 -14.48 0.74 -9.49
C ASP A 18 -14.35 0.47 -7.97
N TRP A 19 -14.58 1.47 -7.10
CA TRP A 19 -14.47 1.28 -5.65
C TRP A 19 -15.73 0.62 -5.10
N ALA A 20 -15.57 -0.46 -4.33
CA ALA A 20 -16.65 -0.89 -3.45
C ALA A 20 -16.82 0.13 -2.30
N ILE A 21 -17.98 0.78 -2.21
CA ILE A 21 -18.27 1.88 -1.26
C ILE A 21 -19.24 1.48 -0.13
N ASP A 22 -19.57 0.20 -0.01
CA ASP A 22 -20.61 -0.32 0.90
C ASP A 22 -20.38 -0.02 2.38
N ASP A 23 -19.12 0.07 2.80
CA ASP A 23 -18.70 0.39 4.18
C ASP A 23 -17.92 1.71 4.29
N PHE A 24 -17.90 2.52 3.24
CA PHE A 24 -17.02 3.68 3.12
C PHE A 24 -17.21 4.71 4.24
N GLY A 25 -18.47 5.01 4.62
CA GLY A 25 -18.77 5.93 5.72
C GLY A 25 -18.22 5.46 7.08
N LYS A 26 -18.25 4.15 7.35
CA LYS A 26 -17.67 3.57 8.58
C LYS A 26 -16.16 3.69 8.58
N VAL A 27 -15.52 3.41 7.44
CA VAL A 27 -14.07 3.55 7.28
C VAL A 27 -13.62 5.00 7.48
N LEU A 28 -14.37 5.97 6.95
CA LEU A 28 -14.10 7.39 7.17
C LEU A 28 -14.22 7.79 8.65
N PHE A 29 -15.23 7.29 9.35
CA PHE A 29 -15.41 7.55 10.79
C PHE A 29 -14.24 7.02 11.63
N GLU A 30 -13.75 5.80 11.35
CA GLU A 30 -12.57 5.27 12.04
C GLU A 30 -11.29 6.07 11.71
N LEU A 31 -11.16 6.55 10.47
CA LEU A 31 -10.04 7.38 10.05
C LEU A 31 -10.02 8.73 10.78
N GLU A 32 -11.19 9.32 11.07
CA GLU A 32 -11.34 10.58 11.81
C GLU A 32 -10.83 10.50 13.25
N LYS A 33 -10.92 9.32 13.89
CA LYS A 33 -10.38 9.11 15.24
C LYS A 33 -8.86 9.21 15.31
N ARG A 34 -8.18 8.88 14.20
CA ARG A 34 -6.70 8.90 14.06
C ARG A 34 -6.33 9.44 12.68
N PRO A 35 -6.45 10.75 12.43
CA PRO A 35 -6.21 11.30 11.11
C PRO A 35 -4.71 11.22 10.74
N PRO A 36 -4.37 11.11 9.44
CA PRO A 36 -2.99 11.27 9.00
C PRO A 36 -2.45 12.65 9.40
N ASN A 37 -1.14 12.72 9.70
CA ASN A 37 -0.49 13.97 10.03
C ASN A 37 -0.33 14.85 8.79
N ARG A 38 -0.70 16.14 8.91
CA ARG A 38 -0.58 17.10 7.80
C ARG A 38 0.87 17.27 7.32
N GLN A 39 1.86 16.96 8.15
CA GLN A 39 3.27 16.94 7.77
C GLN A 39 3.57 15.99 6.59
N LEU A 40 2.74 14.96 6.34
CA LEU A 40 2.85 14.12 5.14
C LEU A 40 2.84 14.92 3.83
N LEU A 41 2.21 16.10 3.80
CA LEU A 41 2.18 16.96 2.62
C LEU A 41 3.53 17.64 2.34
N SER A 42 4.48 17.59 3.28
CA SER A 42 5.84 18.08 3.04
C SER A 42 6.53 17.21 1.98
N PRO A 43 7.07 17.79 0.90
CA PRO A 43 7.82 17.04 -0.11
C PRO A 43 9.02 16.28 0.48
N ILE A 44 9.62 16.78 1.56
CA ILE A 44 10.73 16.13 2.26
C ILE A 44 10.24 14.83 2.90
N ILE A 45 9.12 14.87 3.62
CA ILE A 45 8.56 13.69 4.29
C ILE A 45 8.00 12.72 3.25
N GLY A 46 7.26 13.22 2.26
CA GLY A 46 6.73 12.39 1.18
C GLY A 46 7.81 11.66 0.39
N SER A 47 8.90 12.34 0.05
CA SER A 47 10.04 11.73 -0.66
C SER A 47 10.83 10.76 0.21
N PHE A 48 11.02 11.06 1.50
CA PHE A 48 11.62 10.12 2.47
C PHE A 48 10.82 8.81 2.55
N LEU A 49 9.51 8.90 2.76
CA LEU A 49 8.64 7.71 2.84
C LEU A 49 8.59 6.94 1.53
N ALA A 50 8.56 7.64 0.39
CA ALA A 50 8.65 7.00 -0.92
C ALA A 50 9.99 6.28 -1.11
N GLY A 51 11.10 6.89 -0.69
CA GLY A 51 12.43 6.29 -0.73
C GLY A 51 12.51 5.03 0.14
N LEU A 52 12.00 5.09 1.37
CA LEU A 52 11.92 3.94 2.27
C LEU A 52 11.08 2.82 1.65
N LEU A 53 9.91 3.16 1.10
CA LEU A 53 9.07 2.21 0.39
C LEU A 53 9.78 1.62 -0.82
N GLN A 54 10.50 2.43 -1.59
CA GLN A 54 11.25 2.02 -2.79
C GLN A 54 12.40 1.07 -2.45
N ALA A 55 13.11 1.30 -1.33
CA ALA A 55 14.27 0.53 -0.92
C ALA A 55 13.90 -0.79 -0.21
N SER A 56 13.06 -0.75 0.82
CA SER A 56 12.86 -1.89 1.74
C SER A 56 11.39 -2.33 1.89
N GLY A 57 10.47 -1.56 1.34
CA GLY A 57 9.04 -1.81 1.45
C GLY A 57 8.42 -2.62 0.30
N GLY A 58 7.11 -2.82 0.40
CA GLY A 58 6.29 -3.51 -0.59
C GLY A 58 4.84 -3.03 -0.54
N LEU A 59 4.11 -3.26 -1.63
CA LEU A 59 2.71 -2.88 -1.75
C LEU A 59 1.93 -3.98 -2.47
N GLY A 60 0.65 -4.09 -2.16
CA GLY A 60 -0.24 -5.09 -2.73
C GLY A 60 -1.54 -5.20 -1.94
N TYR A 61 -2.08 -6.40 -1.87
CA TYR A 61 -3.35 -6.69 -1.20
C TYR A 61 -3.20 -7.74 -0.10
N LEU A 62 -3.96 -7.57 0.98
CA LEU A 62 -4.09 -8.49 2.08
C LEU A 62 -5.50 -9.08 2.08
N LYS A 63 -5.62 -10.40 2.12
CA LYS A 63 -6.91 -11.08 2.21
C LYS A 63 -7.43 -10.99 3.65
N ILE A 64 -8.58 -10.35 3.82
CA ILE A 64 -9.19 -10.09 5.14
C ILE A 64 -10.48 -10.90 5.37
N SER A 65 -11.07 -11.47 4.31
CA SER A 65 -12.23 -12.34 4.40
C SER A 65 -12.17 -13.45 3.35
N GLU A 66 -12.66 -14.64 3.73
CA GLU A 66 -12.79 -15.83 2.88
C GLU A 66 -14.19 -15.95 2.26
N SER A 67 -15.23 -15.48 2.94
CA SER A 67 -16.62 -15.55 2.46
C SER A 67 -17.43 -14.33 2.95
N PRO A 68 -17.74 -13.35 2.08
CA PRO A 68 -17.22 -13.22 0.71
C PRO A 68 -15.70 -13.00 0.71
N VAL A 69 -15.02 -13.39 -0.36
CA VAL A 69 -13.58 -13.13 -0.52
C VAL A 69 -13.33 -11.63 -0.65
N ILE A 70 -12.62 -11.05 0.32
CA ILE A 70 -12.30 -9.61 0.34
C ILE A 70 -10.80 -9.39 0.56
N TYR A 71 -10.27 -8.46 -0.22
CA TYR A 71 -8.91 -7.95 -0.13
C TYR A 71 -8.89 -6.48 0.21
N THR A 72 -7.91 -6.04 1.00
CA THR A 72 -7.64 -4.64 1.30
C THR A 72 -6.21 -4.30 0.90
N PRO A 73 -5.92 -3.10 0.35
CA PRO A 73 -4.56 -2.73 0.00
C PRO A 73 -3.69 -2.63 1.24
N PHE A 74 -2.40 -2.89 1.08
CA PHE A 74 -1.41 -2.61 2.10
C PHE A 74 -0.20 -1.89 1.52
N ILE A 75 0.43 -1.09 2.36
CA ILE A 75 1.82 -0.64 2.22
C ILE A 75 2.58 -1.26 3.39
N MET A 76 3.71 -1.88 3.08
CA MET A 76 4.59 -2.47 4.07
C MET A 76 5.92 -1.72 4.06
N PHE A 77 6.38 -1.30 5.24
CA PHE A 77 7.72 -0.74 5.45
C PHE A 77 8.56 -1.70 6.28
N ARG A 78 9.88 -1.74 6.01
CA ARG A 78 10.85 -2.44 6.85
C ARG A 78 11.95 -1.48 7.25
N CYS A 79 12.11 -1.25 8.54
CA CYS A 79 13.02 -0.25 9.07
C CYS A 79 13.44 -0.58 10.52
N ASP A 80 14.27 0.26 11.11
CA ASP A 80 14.56 0.30 12.55
C ASP A 80 13.37 0.85 13.35
N GLY A 81 13.49 0.82 14.68
CA GLY A 81 12.48 1.27 15.63
C GLY A 81 12.09 2.75 15.48
N ASP A 82 13.09 3.64 15.43
CA ASP A 82 12.89 5.09 15.42
C ASP A 82 12.23 5.53 14.11
N THR A 83 12.73 5.00 12.99
CA THR A 83 12.10 5.21 11.67
C THR A 83 10.68 4.68 11.68
N GLY A 84 10.43 3.53 12.32
CA GLY A 84 9.11 2.93 12.41
C GLY A 84 8.11 3.82 13.15
N GLU A 85 8.53 4.36 14.30
CA GLU A 85 7.73 5.27 15.11
C GLU A 85 7.46 6.60 14.39
N PHE A 86 8.45 7.10 13.65
CA PHE A 86 8.27 8.24 12.77
C PHE A 86 7.19 7.97 11.71
N VAL A 87 7.26 6.84 11.00
CA VAL A 87 6.26 6.48 9.98
C VAL A 87 4.87 6.42 10.59
N VAL A 88 4.69 5.71 11.72
CA VAL A 88 3.39 5.58 12.42
C VAL A 88 2.81 6.95 12.77
N ARG A 89 3.64 7.85 13.31
CA ARG A 89 3.23 9.22 13.65
C ARG A 89 2.74 10.01 12.43
N GLN A 90 3.35 9.80 11.26
CA GLN A 90 2.94 10.48 10.04
C GLN A 90 1.65 9.91 9.47
N VAL A 91 1.52 8.59 9.40
CA VAL A 91 0.33 7.93 8.82
C VAL A 91 -0.88 7.93 9.76
N GLY A 92 -0.66 8.13 11.06
CA GLY A 92 -1.67 8.18 12.12
C GLY A 92 -2.00 6.82 12.74
N ASP A 93 -1.90 5.74 11.98
CA ASP A 93 -2.12 4.39 12.46
C ASP A 93 -1.45 3.35 11.55
N ALA A 94 -0.82 2.34 12.14
CA ALA A 94 -0.26 1.22 11.40
C ALA A 94 -0.10 0.00 12.32
N TRP A 95 -0.10 -1.16 11.70
CA TRP A 95 0.20 -2.43 12.35
C TRP A 95 1.71 -2.62 12.48
N VAL A 96 2.19 -2.87 13.69
CA VAL A 96 3.62 -2.92 14.01
C VAL A 96 4.03 -4.33 14.42
N LEU A 97 4.89 -4.97 13.64
CA LEU A 97 5.51 -6.25 13.98
C LEU A 97 6.98 -6.02 14.32
N ARG A 98 7.38 -6.31 15.55
CA ARG A 98 8.76 -6.16 16.02
C ARG A 98 9.47 -7.51 16.05
N SER A 99 10.68 -7.57 15.50
CA SER A 99 11.58 -8.73 15.56
C SER A 99 13.00 -8.24 15.83
N GLY A 100 13.39 -8.27 17.11
CA GLY A 100 14.63 -7.63 17.58
C GLY A 100 14.66 -6.14 17.24
N GLN A 101 15.73 -5.70 16.58
CA GLN A 101 15.91 -4.30 16.15
C GLN A 101 15.13 -3.94 14.87
N ARG A 102 14.51 -4.92 14.19
CA ARG A 102 13.78 -4.69 12.95
C ARG A 102 12.28 -4.55 13.21
N VAL A 103 11.69 -3.54 12.59
CA VAL A 103 10.26 -3.29 12.59
C VAL A 103 9.72 -3.49 11.18
N VAL A 104 8.62 -4.23 11.09
CA VAL A 104 7.79 -4.32 9.89
C VAL A 104 6.47 -3.63 10.17
N LEU A 105 6.16 -2.60 9.39
CA LEU A 105 4.92 -1.85 9.49
C LEU A 105 3.97 -2.23 8.37
N TYR A 106 2.67 -2.32 8.66
CA TYR A 106 1.62 -2.42 7.66
C TYR A 106 0.62 -1.26 7.80
N VAL A 107 0.50 -0.45 6.75
CA VAL A 107 -0.56 0.53 6.59
C VAL A 107 -1.60 -0.09 5.67
N LEU A 108 -2.87 -0.16 6.09
CA LEU A 108 -3.92 -0.94 5.42
C LEU A 108 -5.05 -0.04 4.88
N GLY A 109 -5.82 -0.58 3.94
CA GLY A 109 -7.11 -0.03 3.51
C GLY A 109 -7.04 1.40 2.99
N LEU A 110 -8.05 2.20 3.33
CA LEU A 110 -8.16 3.57 2.85
C LEU A 110 -6.95 4.42 3.26
N ARG A 111 -6.35 4.15 4.43
CA ARG A 111 -5.14 4.83 4.89
C ARG A 111 -3.94 4.54 3.99
N ALA A 112 -3.82 3.30 3.50
CA ALA A 112 -2.83 2.95 2.49
C ALA A 112 -3.07 3.73 1.19
N VAL A 113 -4.32 3.85 0.74
CA VAL A 113 -4.66 4.61 -0.47
C VAL A 113 -4.32 6.10 -0.31
N ILE A 114 -4.65 6.71 0.83
CA ILE A 114 -4.32 8.11 1.13
C ILE A 114 -2.80 8.32 1.09
N LEU A 115 -2.05 7.47 1.80
CA LEU A 115 -0.59 7.57 1.81
C LEU A 115 -0.02 7.42 0.41
N LEU A 116 -0.52 6.47 -0.38
CA LEU A 116 -0.12 6.25 -1.77
C LEU A 116 -0.44 7.44 -2.68
N ARG A 117 -1.58 8.10 -2.52
CA ARG A 117 -1.87 9.32 -3.30
C ARG A 117 -0.89 10.46 -3.00
N ILE A 118 -0.34 10.51 -1.79
CA ILE A 118 0.68 11.50 -1.39
C ILE A 118 2.07 11.11 -1.91
N ILE A 119 2.50 9.86 -1.71
CA ILE A 119 3.88 9.45 -1.99
C ILE A 119 4.09 8.83 -3.39
N GLY A 120 3.01 8.40 -4.03
CA GLY A 120 2.99 7.73 -5.34
C GLY A 120 3.69 8.47 -6.48
N PRO A 121 3.62 9.82 -6.57
CA PRO A 121 4.38 10.60 -7.55
C PRO A 121 5.91 10.39 -7.47
N TYR A 122 6.44 10.02 -6.30
CA TYR A 122 7.87 9.79 -6.10
C TYR A 122 8.30 8.34 -6.37
N LEU A 123 7.36 7.40 -6.51
CA LEU A 123 7.66 5.99 -6.78
C LEU A 123 8.12 5.75 -8.22
N ARG A 124 8.89 4.69 -8.45
CA ARG A 124 9.43 4.32 -9.77
C ARG A 124 9.28 2.82 -10.07
N GLY A 125 9.26 2.49 -11.37
CA GLY A 125 9.22 1.12 -11.87
C GLY A 125 7.99 0.35 -11.38
N ALA A 126 8.19 -0.90 -10.94
CA ALA A 126 7.10 -1.77 -10.51
C ALA A 126 6.27 -1.20 -9.34
N LYS A 127 6.88 -0.41 -8.44
CA LYS A 127 6.16 0.22 -7.33
C LYS A 127 5.28 1.38 -7.81
N ARG A 128 5.67 2.06 -8.89
CA ARG A 128 4.81 3.05 -9.54
C ARG A 128 3.59 2.38 -10.18
N ALA A 129 3.80 1.31 -10.94
CA ALA A 129 2.69 0.55 -11.54
C ALA A 129 1.76 -0.04 -10.48
N ALA A 130 2.32 -0.59 -9.39
CA ALA A 130 1.55 -1.08 -8.25
C ALA A 130 0.74 0.05 -7.57
N TYR A 131 1.31 1.24 -7.41
CA TYR A 131 0.59 2.41 -6.90
C TYR A 131 -0.65 2.75 -7.74
N GLU A 132 -0.51 2.76 -9.08
CA GLU A 132 -1.62 3.10 -9.99
C GLU A 132 -2.79 2.12 -9.84
N VAL A 133 -2.47 0.83 -9.71
CA VAL A 133 -3.46 -0.21 -9.41
C VAL A 133 -4.17 0.06 -8.09
N LEU A 134 -3.43 0.23 -7.00
CA LEU A 134 -4.03 0.38 -5.67
C LEU A 134 -4.89 1.65 -5.54
N VAL A 135 -4.52 2.75 -6.20
CA VAL A 135 -5.32 3.97 -6.19
C VAL A 135 -6.58 3.84 -7.05
N LYS A 136 -6.48 3.18 -8.21
CA LYS A 136 -7.62 2.97 -9.11
C LYS A 136 -8.72 2.13 -8.47
N TYR A 137 -8.36 0.99 -7.90
CA TYR A 137 -9.32 0.03 -7.34
C TYR A 137 -9.61 0.24 -5.84
N GLY A 138 -8.89 1.15 -5.18
CA GLY A 138 -9.25 1.64 -3.86
C GLY A 138 -8.93 0.70 -2.71
N TYR A 139 -9.76 0.78 -1.66
CA TYR A 139 -9.48 0.12 -0.37
C TYR A 139 -10.04 -1.30 -0.26
N LYS A 140 -10.76 -1.80 -1.27
CA LYS A 140 -11.48 -3.07 -1.23
C LYS A 140 -11.58 -3.70 -2.62
N LEU A 141 -11.22 -4.98 -2.71
CA LEU A 141 -11.41 -5.82 -3.91
C LEU A 141 -12.07 -7.13 -3.53
N GLY A 142 -12.99 -7.60 -4.37
CA GLY A 142 -13.65 -8.90 -4.23
C GLY A 142 -13.04 -9.99 -5.13
N GLY A 143 -13.40 -11.25 -4.86
CA GLY A 143 -13.14 -12.38 -5.76
C GLY A 143 -11.66 -12.58 -6.10
N ASP A 144 -11.34 -12.79 -7.38
CA ASP A 144 -9.95 -12.92 -7.89
C ASP A 144 -9.27 -11.56 -8.20
N GLY A 145 -9.85 -10.45 -7.73
CA GLY A 145 -9.46 -9.08 -8.08
C GLY A 145 -7.95 -8.81 -8.12
N PRO A 146 -7.16 -9.12 -7.07
CA PRO A 146 -5.71 -8.87 -7.07
C PRO A 146 -4.95 -9.53 -8.23
N ARG A 147 -5.39 -10.71 -8.69
CA ARG A 147 -4.78 -11.42 -9.82
C ARG A 147 -5.14 -10.78 -11.14
N GLU A 148 -6.41 -10.43 -11.29
CA GLU A 148 -6.91 -9.78 -12.49
C GLU A 148 -6.24 -8.42 -12.71
N VAL A 149 -6.21 -7.56 -11.69
CA VAL A 149 -5.60 -6.23 -11.79
C VAL A 149 -4.09 -6.31 -12.01
N ALA A 150 -3.41 -7.30 -11.44
CA ALA A 150 -1.98 -7.48 -11.70
C ALA A 150 -1.71 -7.84 -13.16
N ARG A 151 -2.52 -8.75 -13.74
CA ARG A 151 -2.41 -9.13 -15.15
C ARG A 151 -2.64 -7.95 -16.08
N LEU A 152 -3.69 -7.15 -15.83
CA LEU A 152 -4.04 -5.98 -16.64
C LEU A 152 -2.93 -4.90 -16.65
N HIS A 153 -2.15 -4.82 -15.56
CA HIS A 153 -1.12 -3.80 -15.39
C HIS A 153 0.32 -4.34 -15.52
N GLY A 154 0.49 -5.57 -16.05
CA GLY A 154 1.82 -6.15 -16.24
C GLY A 154 2.62 -6.28 -14.95
N LEU A 155 1.96 -6.65 -13.85
CA LEU A 155 2.60 -6.90 -12.57
C LEU A 155 2.70 -8.40 -12.30
N SER A 156 3.84 -8.82 -11.78
CA SER A 156 4.00 -10.16 -11.21
C SER A 156 3.51 -10.18 -9.76
N LEU A 157 3.15 -11.37 -9.27
CA LEU A 157 2.65 -11.55 -7.91
C LEU A 157 3.60 -12.41 -7.09
N ARG A 158 3.79 -12.03 -5.82
CA ARG A 158 4.35 -12.90 -4.79
C ARG A 158 3.33 -13.08 -3.68
N SER A 159 2.98 -14.33 -3.37
CA SER A 159 2.14 -14.64 -2.23
C SER A 159 3.00 -14.98 -1.01
N SER A 160 2.60 -14.51 0.15
CA SER A 160 3.14 -14.87 1.47
C SER A 160 2.02 -14.84 2.51
N THR A 161 2.34 -15.20 3.76
CA THR A 161 1.44 -15.05 4.90
C THR A 161 2.00 -13.99 5.84
N ALA A 162 1.15 -13.05 6.26
CA ALA A 162 1.46 -12.09 7.32
C ALA A 162 0.62 -12.42 8.55
N THR A 163 1.23 -12.44 9.74
CA THR A 163 0.50 -12.66 10.99
C THR A 163 0.15 -11.31 11.60
N LEU A 164 -1.14 -10.97 11.63
CA LEU A 164 -1.67 -9.74 12.22
C LEU A 164 -2.72 -10.14 13.29
N GLU A 165 -2.56 -9.69 14.54
CA GLU A 165 -3.39 -10.01 15.73
C GLU A 165 -3.49 -11.52 15.95
N GLY A 166 -2.37 -12.22 15.77
CA GLY A 166 -2.34 -13.68 15.88
C GLY A 166 -3.07 -14.41 14.74
N ARG A 167 -3.61 -13.71 13.74
CA ARG A 167 -4.27 -14.31 12.57
C ARG A 167 -3.34 -14.28 11.36
N GLY A 168 -3.15 -15.44 10.75
CA GLY A 168 -2.46 -15.56 9.47
C GLY A 168 -3.34 -15.04 8.33
N MET A 169 -2.90 -13.97 7.67
CA MET A 169 -3.58 -13.38 6.53
C MET A 169 -2.75 -13.57 5.26
N LYS A 170 -3.41 -13.96 4.16
CA LYS A 170 -2.75 -14.12 2.87
C LYS A 170 -2.38 -12.75 2.31
N GLN A 171 -1.08 -12.53 2.11
CA GLN A 171 -0.52 -11.34 1.51
C GLN A 171 -0.19 -11.60 0.04
N ILE A 172 -0.68 -10.74 -0.84
CA ILE A 172 -0.39 -10.74 -2.28
C ILE A 172 0.37 -9.46 -2.59
N MET A 173 1.66 -9.57 -2.82
CA MET A 173 2.53 -8.43 -3.12
C MET A 173 2.74 -8.29 -4.61
N PHE A 174 2.65 -7.05 -5.10
CA PHE A 174 3.01 -6.71 -6.47
C PHE A 174 4.52 -6.61 -6.61
N THR A 175 5.05 -7.28 -7.62
CA THR A 175 6.47 -7.30 -7.96
C THR A 175 6.65 -6.95 -9.43
N GLY A 176 7.77 -6.33 -9.77
CA GLY A 176 8.13 -6.12 -11.18
C GLY A 176 8.35 -7.45 -11.89
N PHE A 177 8.21 -7.46 -13.21
CA PHE A 177 8.69 -8.58 -14.01
C PHE A 177 10.16 -8.82 -13.67
N ARG A 178 10.48 -10.00 -13.13
CA ARG A 178 11.84 -10.52 -13.27
C ARG A 178 12.01 -10.76 -14.75
N SER A 179 12.78 -9.90 -15.42
CA SER A 179 13.46 -10.32 -16.65
C SER A 179 14.07 -11.67 -16.33
N ARG A 180 13.60 -12.74 -16.99
CA ARG A 180 14.36 -14.01 -17.02
C ARG A 180 15.78 -13.58 -17.38
N LYS A 181 16.76 -14.02 -16.59
CA LYS A 181 18.20 -13.80 -16.85
C LYS A 181 18.40 -13.70 -18.36
N ARG A 182 18.85 -12.54 -18.87
CA ARG A 182 19.46 -12.52 -20.20
C ARG A 182 20.52 -13.61 -20.15
N GLU A 183 20.31 -14.68 -20.91
CA GLU A 183 21.39 -15.63 -21.16
C GLU A 183 22.59 -14.81 -21.61
N PRO A 184 23.80 -15.07 -21.08
CA PRO A 184 24.97 -14.41 -21.59
C PRO A 184 25.07 -14.77 -23.08
N ILE A 185 24.90 -13.77 -23.95
CA ILE A 185 25.35 -13.85 -25.33
C ILE A 185 26.87 -13.82 -25.25
N GLY A 186 27.47 -14.96 -24.91
CA GLY A 186 28.88 -15.19 -25.15
C GLY A 186 29.06 -15.42 -26.64
N PRO A 187 30.02 -14.77 -27.31
CA PRO A 187 30.35 -15.15 -28.67
C PRO A 187 30.94 -16.57 -28.63
N ARG A 188 30.32 -17.50 -29.37
CA ARG A 188 31.03 -18.71 -29.81
C ARG A 188 32.06 -18.24 -30.83
N ILE A 189 33.30 -18.12 -30.40
CA ILE A 189 34.44 -18.04 -31.31
C ILE A 189 34.91 -19.49 -31.48
N SER A 190 34.70 -20.00 -32.69
CA SER A 190 35.28 -21.22 -33.25
C SER A 190 36.78 -21.08 -33.49
#